data_AF-A0A416U2C9-F1
#
_entry.id   AF-A0A416U2C9-F1
#
_cell.length_a   1.000
_cell.length_b   1.000
_cell.length_c   1.000
_cell.angle_alpha   90.00
_cell.angle_beta   90.00
_cell.angle_gamma   90.00
#
_symmetry.space_group_name_H-M   'P 1'
#
loop_
_entity.id
_entity.type
_entity.pdbx_description
1 polymer ?
#
loop_
_entity_poly.entity_id
_entity_poly.type
_entity_poly.pdbx_seq_one_letter_code
_entity_poly.pdbx_strand_id
1 'polypeptide(L)'
;METRHNPAGFDYEIIAKKKEYALIKMESTEEYKIVSDICADGSWAYTVCSWMYGKYGREEYLVMQNAIDSFRARTENTYIPRSRLEELATQWKDTLLEECNMADEEQYEYFMNECAMDDAELEFFGLLKGDDE
;
A
#
# COMPACT_ATOMS: atom_id res chain seq x y z
N MET A 1 21.61 -3.74 4.73
CA MET A 1 21.06 -2.52 5.34
C MET A 1 21.85 -2.24 6.62
N GLU A 2 21.88 -1.01 7.13
CA GLU A 2 22.62 -0.67 8.36
C GLU A 2 21.69 -0.91 9.57
N THR A 3 22.04 -1.87 10.42
CA THR A 3 21.38 -2.10 11.71
C THR A 3 21.84 -1.04 12.72
N ARG A 4 20.91 -0.45 13.44
CA ARG A 4 21.14 0.56 14.48
C ARG A 4 20.55 0.13 15.80
N HIS A 5 21.15 0.62 16.88
CA HIS A 5 20.70 0.38 18.23
C HIS A 5 19.94 1.60 18.76
N ASN A 6 18.77 1.38 19.36
CA ASN A 6 18.06 2.40 20.12
C ASN A 6 18.44 2.28 21.60
N PRO A 7 18.70 3.39 22.32
CA PRO A 7 19.02 3.38 23.75
C PRO A 7 18.01 2.67 24.66
N ALA A 8 16.75 2.51 24.21
CA ALA A 8 15.71 1.75 24.90
C ALA A 8 15.88 0.21 24.77
N GLY A 9 16.96 -0.27 24.15
CA GLY A 9 17.37 -1.68 24.18
C GLY A 9 16.84 -2.52 23.01
N PHE A 10 16.56 -1.90 21.87
CA PHE A 10 16.14 -2.62 20.66
C PHE A 10 16.92 -2.17 19.43
N ASP A 11 17.15 -3.13 18.54
CA ASP A 11 17.79 -2.90 17.25
C ASP A 11 16.74 -2.67 16.16
N TYR A 12 17.10 -1.85 15.18
CA TYR A 12 16.26 -1.57 14.02
C TYR A 12 17.10 -1.36 12.77
N GLU A 13 16.54 -1.67 11.62
CA GLU A 13 17.14 -1.40 10.31
C GLU A 13 16.44 -0.21 9.67
N ILE A 14 17.21 0.69 9.06
CA ILE A 14 16.64 1.75 8.23
C ILE A 14 16.43 1.22 6.82
N ILE A 15 15.17 1.22 6.37
CA ILE A 15 14.78 0.85 5.01
C ILE A 15 14.86 2.07 4.08
N ALA A 16 14.30 3.20 4.52
CA ALA A 16 14.26 4.42 3.75
C ALA A 16 14.30 5.66 4.65
N LYS A 17 14.88 6.75 4.14
CA LYS A 17 14.91 8.07 4.79
C LYS A 17 14.55 9.14 3.78
N LYS A 18 13.65 10.05 4.17
CA LYS A 18 13.25 11.19 3.33
C LYS A 18 12.68 12.29 4.21
N LYS A 19 13.19 13.51 4.02
CA LYS A 19 12.93 14.65 4.92
C LYS A 19 13.30 14.26 6.38
N GLU A 20 12.49 14.63 7.35
CA GLU A 20 12.61 14.28 8.77
C GLU A 20 12.20 12.83 9.10
N TYR A 21 11.66 12.07 8.15
CA TYR A 21 11.10 10.74 8.40
C TYR A 21 12.03 9.60 7.98
N ALA A 22 11.94 8.50 8.73
CA ALA A 22 12.54 7.22 8.38
C ALA A 22 11.52 6.10 8.46
N LEU A 23 11.52 5.22 7.46
CA LEU A 23 10.88 3.90 7.53
C LEU A 23 11.92 2.91 8.08
N ILE A 24 11.60 2.28 9.19
CA ILE A 24 12.47 1.33 9.89
C ILE A 24 11.79 -0.03 10.05
N LYS A 25 12.60 -1.09 10.13
CA LYS A 25 12.20 -2.45 10.50
C LYS A 25 12.74 -2.80 11.87
N MET A 26 11.93 -3.44 12.70
CA MET A 26 12.31 -3.97 14.00
C MET A 26 12.04 -5.48 14.00
N GLU A 27 13.09 -6.29 13.94
CA GLU A 27 12.98 -7.76 13.96
C GLU A 27 12.50 -8.26 15.33
N SER A 28 12.98 -7.66 16.42
CA SER A 28 12.68 -8.10 17.79
C SER A 28 11.21 -7.95 18.17
N THR A 29 10.51 -6.99 17.57
CA THR A 29 9.08 -6.75 17.80
C THR A 29 8.21 -7.10 16.61
N GLU A 30 8.79 -7.65 15.53
CA GLU A 30 8.10 -7.96 14.28
C GLU A 30 7.33 -6.75 13.74
N GLU A 31 7.97 -5.58 13.64
CA GLU A 31 7.30 -4.32 13.25
C GLU A 31 8.00 -3.57 12.12
N TYR A 32 7.20 -2.89 11.30
CA TYR A 32 7.63 -1.75 10.47
C TYR A 32 7.12 -0.46 11.10
N LYS A 33 7.97 0.57 11.18
CA LYS A 33 7.59 1.88 11.75
C LYS A 33 8.02 3.02 10.85
N ILE A 34 7.20 4.07 10.83
CA ILE A 34 7.64 5.40 10.41
C ILE A 34 7.95 6.19 11.67
N VAL A 35 9.18 6.69 11.78
CA VAL A 35 9.64 7.53 12.88
C VAL A 35 10.12 8.88 12.34
N SER A 36 10.09 9.92 13.19
CA SER A 36 10.65 11.23 12.85
C SER A 36 11.90 11.53 13.67
N ASP A 37 12.83 12.27 13.06
CA ASP A 37 13.98 12.89 13.73
C ASP A 37 14.85 11.86 14.47
N ILE A 38 15.41 10.90 13.74
CA ILE A 38 16.38 9.96 14.32
C ILE A 38 17.62 10.73 14.80
N CYS A 39 17.86 10.68 16.11
CA CYS A 39 18.97 11.29 16.81
C CYS A 39 20.29 10.55 16.55
N ALA A 40 21.41 11.20 16.88
CA ALA A 40 22.74 10.62 16.74
C ALA A 40 22.96 9.36 17.59
N ASP A 41 22.29 9.26 18.73
CA ASP A 41 22.34 8.10 19.64
C ASP A 41 21.42 6.94 19.21
N GLY A 42 20.72 7.08 18.09
CA GLY A 42 19.81 6.07 17.56
C GLY A 42 18.38 6.12 18.11
N SER A 43 18.07 7.03 19.05
CA SER A 43 16.70 7.34 19.44
C SER A 43 15.96 8.14 18.35
N TRP A 44 14.66 8.35 18.50
CA TRP A 44 13.85 9.19 17.61
C TRP A 44 12.82 9.97 18.43
N ALA A 45 12.38 11.12 17.90
CA ALA A 45 11.47 12.00 18.63
C ALA A 45 10.04 11.44 18.70
N TYR A 46 9.52 10.95 17.58
CA TYR A 46 8.14 10.46 17.50
C TYR A 46 8.02 9.20 16.64
N THR A 47 7.17 8.27 17.08
CA THR A 47 6.64 7.21 16.23
C THR A 47 5.38 7.72 15.55
N VAL A 48 5.39 7.76 14.22
CA VAL A 48 4.28 8.27 13.41
C VAL A 48 3.25 7.18 13.16
N CYS A 49 3.71 6.00 12.76
CA CYS A 49 2.89 4.83 12.50
C CYS A 49 3.69 3.55 12.83
N SER A 50 2.99 2.49 13.21
CA SER A 50 3.56 1.15 13.41
C SER A 50 2.63 0.11 12.80
N TRP A 51 3.22 -0.93 12.22
CA TRP A 51 2.50 -2.10 11.73
C TRP A 51 3.24 -3.37 12.16
N MET A 52 2.53 -4.28 12.80
CA MET A 52 3.05 -5.59 13.20
C MET A 52 2.87 -6.62 12.09
N TYR A 53 3.88 -7.47 11.90
CA TYR A 53 3.81 -8.69 11.12
C TYR A 53 4.01 -9.91 12.03
N GLY A 54 3.93 -11.12 11.47
CA GLY A 54 4.26 -12.34 12.20
C GLY A 54 3.20 -12.72 13.23
N LYS A 55 3.63 -13.06 14.45
CA LYS A 55 2.80 -13.74 15.45
C LYS A 55 1.54 -12.95 15.85
N TYR A 56 1.64 -11.63 15.85
CA TYR A 56 0.58 -10.72 16.28
C TYR A 56 0.06 -9.84 15.14
N GLY A 57 0.49 -10.11 13.91
CA GLY A 57 0.25 -9.27 12.74
C GLY A 57 -0.22 -10.06 11.52
N ARG A 58 0.00 -9.45 10.35
CA ARG A 58 -0.21 -10.11 9.05
C ARG A 58 1.10 -10.63 8.48
N GLU A 59 1.04 -11.27 7.33
CA GLU A 59 2.19 -11.64 6.55
C GLU A 59 3.07 -10.42 6.26
N GLU A 60 4.38 -10.60 6.43
CA GLU A 60 5.34 -9.50 6.39
C GLU A 60 5.28 -8.70 5.09
N TYR A 61 5.11 -9.36 3.95
CA TYR A 61 5.06 -8.69 2.64
C TYR A 61 3.88 -7.72 2.51
N LEU A 62 2.70 -8.06 3.08
CA LEU A 62 1.53 -7.19 3.10
C LEU A 62 1.73 -6.00 4.03
N VAL A 63 2.37 -6.23 5.17
CA VAL A 63 2.69 -5.18 6.15
C VAL A 63 3.72 -4.21 5.57
N MET A 64 4.76 -4.73 4.94
CA MET A 64 5.79 -3.95 4.27
C MET A 64 5.19 -3.09 3.15
N GLN A 65 4.29 -3.64 2.33
CA GLN A 65 3.59 -2.88 1.30
C GLN A 65 2.87 -1.66 1.89
N ASN A 66 2.11 -1.82 2.98
CA ASN A 66 1.39 -0.72 3.62
C ASN A 66 2.33 0.31 4.26
N ALA A 67 3.42 -0.14 4.86
CA ALA A 67 4.41 0.74 5.46
C ALA A 67 5.12 1.60 4.40
N ILE A 68 5.46 1.01 3.24
CA ILE A 68 6.02 1.72 2.09
C ILE A 68 5.01 2.72 1.52
N ASP A 69 3.76 2.29 1.28
CA ASP A 69 2.70 3.14 0.73
C ASP A 69 2.45 4.36 1.62
N SER A 70 2.37 4.14 2.94
CA SER A 70 2.21 5.20 3.95
C SER A 70 3.43 6.12 4.04
N PHE A 71 4.65 5.59 3.91
CA PHE A 71 5.87 6.39 3.95
C PHE A 71 5.96 7.31 2.74
N ARG A 72 5.67 6.80 1.54
CA ARG A 72 5.65 7.60 0.31
C ARG A 72 4.56 8.67 0.37
N ALA A 73 3.34 8.31 0.76
CA ALA A 73 2.23 9.27 0.89
C ALA A 73 2.55 10.43 1.84
N ARG A 74 3.32 10.17 2.89
CA ARG A 74 3.73 11.19 3.86
C ARG A 74 4.88 12.07 3.37
N THR A 75 5.79 11.50 2.59
CA THR A 75 7.05 12.17 2.22
C THR A 75 7.02 12.78 0.82
N GLU A 76 6.06 12.39 -0.02
CA GLU A 76 5.95 12.74 -1.43
C GLU A 76 4.56 13.34 -1.73
N ASN A 77 4.52 14.63 -2.04
CA ASN A 77 3.25 15.34 -2.29
C ASN A 77 2.52 14.84 -3.55
N THR A 78 3.23 14.20 -4.47
CA THR A 78 2.69 13.69 -5.75
C THR A 78 2.42 12.19 -5.72
N TYR A 79 2.61 11.52 -4.59
CA TYR A 79 2.36 10.09 -4.49
C TYR A 79 0.89 9.82 -4.21
N ILE A 80 0.28 8.95 -5.02
CA ILE A 80 -1.07 8.45 -4.79
C ILE A 80 -0.94 7.05 -4.16
N PRO A 81 -1.42 6.85 -2.92
CA PRO A 81 -1.50 5.54 -2.30
C PRO A 81 -2.25 4.54 -3.19
N ARG A 82 -1.85 3.27 -3.16
CA ARG A 82 -2.52 2.22 -3.96
C ARG A 82 -4.03 2.21 -3.72
N SER A 83 -4.46 2.29 -2.46
CA SER A 83 -5.88 2.33 -2.10
C SER A 83 -6.64 3.51 -2.71
N ARG A 84 -6.01 4.68 -2.81
CA ARG A 84 -6.62 5.85 -3.42
C ARG A 84 -6.68 5.72 -4.95
N LEU A 85 -5.67 5.12 -5.55
CA LEU A 85 -5.68 4.81 -6.99
C LEU A 85 -6.79 3.82 -7.33
N GLU A 86 -6.95 2.76 -6.53
CA GLU A 86 -8.02 1.77 -6.68
C GLU A 86 -9.40 2.43 -6.54
N GLU A 87 -9.59 3.31 -5.55
CA GLU A 87 -10.84 4.06 -5.37
C GLU A 87 -11.18 4.92 -6.60
N LEU A 88 -10.18 5.65 -7.14
CA LEU A 88 -10.36 6.49 -8.32
C LEU A 88 -10.68 5.66 -9.57
N ALA A 89 -9.97 4.54 -9.77
CA ALA A 89 -10.21 3.64 -10.89
C ALA A 89 -11.62 3.05 -10.85
N THR A 90 -12.08 2.61 -9.68
CA THR A 90 -13.44 2.11 -9.48
C THR A 90 -14.47 3.20 -9.77
N GLN A 91 -14.28 4.42 -9.24
CA GLN A 91 -15.19 5.55 -9.51
C GLN A 91 -15.30 5.89 -11.00
N TRP A 92 -14.17 5.91 -11.72
CA TRP A 92 -14.17 6.16 -13.16
C TRP A 92 -14.86 5.05 -13.94
N LYS A 93 -14.61 3.78 -13.59
CA LYS A 93 -15.30 2.64 -14.17
C LYS A 93 -16.81 2.74 -13.93
N ASP A 94 -17.25 2.94 -12.69
CA ASP A 94 -18.68 3.06 -12.35
C ASP A 94 -19.34 4.23 -13.10
N THR A 95 -18.68 5.38 -13.18
CA THR A 95 -19.19 6.55 -13.92
C THR A 95 -19.30 6.26 -15.42
N LEU A 96 -18.31 5.58 -16.03
CA LEU A 96 -18.35 5.20 -17.43
C LEU A 96 -19.56 4.30 -17.72
N LEU A 97 -19.81 3.32 -16.85
CA LEU A 97 -20.93 2.40 -16.98
C LEU A 97 -22.29 3.14 -16.88
N GLU A 98 -22.41 4.06 -15.92
CA GLU A 98 -23.62 4.87 -15.73
C GLU A 98 -23.88 5.83 -16.90
N GLU A 99 -22.86 6.54 -17.38
CA GLU A 99 -23.02 7.56 -18.43
C GLU A 99 -23.20 6.95 -19.82
N CYS A 100 -22.56 5.82 -20.12
CA CYS A 100 -22.68 5.15 -21.41
C CYS A 100 -23.87 4.20 -21.50
N ASN A 101 -24.53 3.88 -20.38
CA ASN A 101 -25.70 3.01 -20.31
C ASN A 101 -25.50 1.69 -21.09
N MET A 102 -24.31 1.11 -20.94
CA MET A 102 -23.89 -0.09 -21.65
C MET A 102 -24.63 -1.30 -21.11
N ALA A 103 -25.14 -2.16 -21.99
CA ALA A 103 -25.64 -3.46 -21.57
C ALA A 103 -24.47 -4.32 -21.07
N ASP A 104 -24.71 -5.23 -20.14
CA ASP A 104 -23.60 -5.94 -19.49
C ASP A 104 -22.68 -6.73 -20.44
N GLU A 105 -23.20 -7.25 -21.57
CA GLU A 105 -22.38 -7.90 -22.60
C GLU A 105 -21.43 -6.90 -23.28
N GLU A 106 -21.91 -5.68 -23.56
CA GLU A 106 -21.11 -4.60 -24.13
C GLU A 106 -20.03 -4.15 -23.15
N GLN A 107 -20.31 -4.16 -21.83
CA GLN A 107 -19.33 -3.84 -20.80
C GLN A 107 -18.17 -4.83 -20.84
N TYR A 108 -18.48 -6.13 -20.80
CA TYR A 108 -17.47 -7.19 -20.82
C TYR A 108 -16.59 -7.12 -22.08
N GLU A 109 -17.20 -7.01 -23.27
CA GLU A 109 -16.45 -6.89 -24.52
C GLU A 109 -15.59 -5.63 -24.56
N TYR A 110 -16.07 -4.50 -24.05
CA TYR A 110 -15.30 -3.25 -24.02
C TYR A 110 -14.08 -3.37 -23.11
N PHE A 111 -14.25 -3.81 -21.86
CA PHE A 111 -13.12 -3.90 -20.92
C PHE A 111 -12.11 -4.98 -21.32
N MET A 112 -12.58 -6.08 -21.91
CA MET A 112 -11.68 -7.11 -22.46
C MET A 112 -10.92 -6.62 -23.70
N ASN A 113 -11.60 -6.01 -24.68
CA ASN A 113 -10.97 -5.71 -25.97
C ASN A 113 -10.29 -4.33 -26.00
N GLU A 114 -10.96 -3.29 -25.50
CA GLU A 114 -10.46 -1.91 -25.57
C GLU A 114 -9.52 -1.61 -24.41
N CYS A 115 -9.82 -2.09 -23.20
CA CYS A 115 -8.93 -1.95 -22.05
C CYS A 115 -7.91 -3.09 -21.92
N ALA A 116 -8.04 -4.14 -22.75
CA ALA A 116 -7.13 -5.30 -22.77
C ALA A 116 -6.99 -5.98 -21.39
N MET A 117 -8.06 -5.98 -20.60
CA MET A 117 -8.04 -6.55 -19.25
C MET A 117 -8.09 -8.07 -19.27
N ASP A 118 -7.32 -8.71 -18.39
CA ASP A 118 -7.40 -10.15 -18.16
C ASP A 118 -8.53 -10.53 -17.18
N ASP A 119 -8.80 -11.83 -17.03
CA ASP A 119 -9.87 -12.32 -16.16
C ASP A 119 -9.69 -11.89 -14.69
N ALA A 120 -8.46 -11.84 -14.19
CA ALA A 120 -8.20 -11.45 -12.80
C ALA A 120 -8.44 -9.94 -12.58
N GLU A 121 -8.09 -9.11 -13.57
CA GLU A 121 -8.39 -7.69 -13.58
C GLU A 121 -9.90 -7.44 -13.70
N LEU A 122 -10.60 -8.18 -14.56
CA LEU A 122 -12.06 -8.11 -14.68
C LEU A 122 -12.74 -8.54 -13.38
N GLU A 123 -12.27 -9.61 -12.72
CA GLU A 123 -12.78 -10.06 -11.42
C GLU A 123 -12.56 -8.99 -10.35
N PHE A 124 -11.37 -8.38 -10.31
CA PHE A 124 -11.04 -7.32 -9.36
C PHE A 124 -12.02 -6.13 -9.47
N PHE A 125 -12.42 -5.76 -10.68
CA PHE A 125 -13.35 -4.66 -10.92
C PHE A 125 -14.84 -5.06 -10.88
N GLY A 126 -15.14 -6.35 -10.64
CA GLY A 126 -16.51 -6.89 -10.63
C GLY A 126 -17.17 -6.94 -12.00
N LEU A 127 -16.35 -7.07 -13.05
CA LEU A 127 -16.76 -7.12 -14.47
C LEU A 127 -16.68 -8.52 -15.06
N LEU A 128 -15.95 -9.44 -14.41
CA LEU A 128 -15.89 -10.83 -14.84
C LEU A 128 -17.28 -11.46 -14.61
N LYS A 129 -17.95 -11.78 -15.71
CA LYS A 129 -19.14 -12.63 -15.66
C LYS A 129 -18.67 -14.07 -15.54
N GLY A 130 -19.03 -14.71 -14.43
CA GLY A 130 -19.00 -16.17 -14.40
C GLY A 130 -20.01 -16.70 -15.43
N ASP A 131 -19.74 -17.88 -15.99
CA ASP A 131 -20.81 -18.67 -16.57
C ASP A 131 -21.84 -18.91 -15.46
N ASP A 132 -22.90 -18.11 -15.42
CA ASP A 132 -24.08 -18.41 -14.60
C ASP A 132 -24.65 -19.74 -15.13
N GLU A 133 -24.45 -20.84 -14.38
CA GLU A 133 -25.23 -22.08 -14.51
C GLU A 133 -26.70 -21.87 -14.14
#